data_AF-A0A948ZVJ1-F1
#
_entry.id   AF-A0A948ZVJ1-F1
#
_cell.length_a   1.000
_cell.length_b   1.000
_cell.length_c   1.000
_cell.angle_alpha   90.00
_cell.angle_beta   90.00
_cell.angle_gamma   90.00
#
_symmetry.space_group_name_H-M   'P 1'
#
loop_
_entity.id
_entity.type
_entity.pdbx_description
1 polymer ?
#
loop_
_entity_poly.entity_id
_entity_poly.type
_entity_poly.pdbx_seq_one_letter_code
_entity_poly.pdbx_strand_id
1 'polypeptide(L)'
;MGISRLTAWEIAGNHDDIVVDAGGPDKKTGKFVGWITRGPGHNFKPLLNTQPIYDTLEQAKQAMKDLVVKINEFVDNERVNSKKSSK
;
A
#
# COMPACT_ATOMS: atom_id res chain seq x y z
N MET A 1 -0.54 -1.25 -12.59
CA MET A 1 -1.78 -1.59 -11.86
C MET A 1 -2.25 -0.32 -11.17
N GLY A 2 -3.47 0.14 -11.45
CA GLY A 2 -4.04 1.29 -10.75
C GLY A 2 -4.59 0.87 -9.39
N ILE A 3 -4.30 1.65 -8.35
CA ILE A 3 -4.87 1.45 -7.02
C ILE A 3 -6.29 2.02 -7.03
N SER A 4 -7.27 1.27 -6.55
CA SER A 4 -8.64 1.78 -6.48
C SER A 4 -8.71 2.96 -5.51
N ARG A 5 -9.57 3.94 -5.80
CA ARG A 5 -9.76 5.09 -4.91
C ARG A 5 -10.17 4.64 -3.50
N LEU A 6 -11.06 3.66 -3.38
CA LEU A 6 -11.47 3.11 -2.07
C LEU A 6 -10.29 2.54 -1.28
N THR A 7 -9.41 1.77 -1.94
CA THR A 7 -8.21 1.23 -1.31
C THR A 7 -7.25 2.35 -0.87
N ALA A 8 -7.07 3.37 -1.71
CA ALA A 8 -6.23 4.52 -1.36
C ALA A 8 -6.76 5.25 -0.12
N TRP A 9 -8.07 5.48 -0.05
CA TRP A 9 -8.72 6.08 1.11
C TRP A 9 -8.69 5.18 2.35
N GLU A 10 -8.78 3.87 2.20
CA GLU A 10 -8.65 2.93 3.33
C GLU A 10 -7.24 2.95 3.91
N ILE A 11 -6.21 3.02 3.06
CA ILE A 11 -4.80 3.11 3.49
C ILE A 11 -4.54 4.44 4.19
N ALA A 12 -4.87 5.57 3.53
CA ALA A 12 -4.64 6.91 4.09
C ALA A 12 -5.58 7.25 5.27
N GLY A 13 -6.70 6.55 5.42
CA GLY A 13 -7.62 6.76 6.55
C GLY A 13 -7.15 6.12 7.85
N ASN A 14 -6.14 5.26 7.80
CA ASN A 14 -5.82 4.35 8.90
C ASN A 14 -4.32 4.15 9.12
N HIS A 15 -3.54 5.23 9.00
CA HIS A 15 -2.08 5.21 9.05
C HIS A 15 -1.48 4.38 10.19
N ASP A 16 -2.04 4.47 11.39
CA ASP A 16 -1.55 3.77 12.58
C ASP A 16 -1.81 2.25 12.57
N ASP A 17 -2.63 1.79 11.63
CA ASP A 17 -3.05 0.39 11.49
C ASP A 17 -2.72 -0.15 10.09
N ILE A 18 -1.71 0.42 9.41
CA ILE A 18 -1.16 -0.12 8.17
C ILE A 18 0.12 -0.91 8.47
N VAL A 19 0.16 -2.15 7.99
CA VAL A 19 1.33 -3.01 8.05
C VAL A 19 1.85 -3.26 6.65
N VAL A 20 3.17 -3.12 6.49
CA VAL A 20 3.88 -3.40 5.24
C VAL A 20 4.74 -4.64 5.46
N ASP A 21 4.58 -5.62 4.57
CA ASP A 21 5.38 -6.84 4.60
C ASP A 21 5.74 -7.33 3.20
N ALA A 22 6.51 -8.42 3.14
CA ALA A 22 6.88 -9.09 1.91
C ALA A 22 6.81 -10.60 2.07
N GLY A 23 6.52 -11.29 0.96
CA GLY A 23 6.44 -12.75 0.91
C GLY A 23 7.25 -13.33 -0.24
N GLY A 24 7.56 -14.62 -0.15
CA GLY A 24 8.31 -15.37 -1.17
C GLY A 24 9.55 -16.06 -0.61
N PRO A 25 10.50 -16.46 -1.49
CA PRO A 25 10.45 -16.27 -2.94
C PRO A 25 9.36 -17.13 -3.61
N ASP A 26 8.79 -16.63 -4.71
CA ASP A 26 7.93 -17.44 -5.58
C ASP A 26 8.75 -18.57 -6.23
N LYS A 27 8.20 -19.79 -6.25
CA LYS A 27 8.92 -20.98 -6.73
C LYS A 27 9.25 -20.95 -8.22
N LYS A 28 8.53 -20.15 -9.03
CA LYS A 28 8.73 -20.09 -10.48
C LYS A 28 9.69 -18.98 -10.87
N THR A 29 9.59 -17.81 -10.24
CA THR A 29 10.36 -16.63 -10.61
C THR A 29 11.55 -16.36 -9.70
N GLY A 30 11.59 -16.95 -8.50
CA GLY A 30 12.56 -16.61 -7.46
C GLY A 30 12.37 -15.22 -6.86
N LYS A 31 11.31 -14.50 -7.28
CA LYS A 31 11.06 -13.11 -6.89
C LYS A 31 10.10 -13.01 -5.71
N PHE A 32 10.13 -11.86 -5.05
CA PHE A 32 9.34 -11.54 -3.88
C PHE A 32 8.12 -10.67 -4.22
N VAL A 33 7.08 -10.82 -3.42
CA VAL A 33 5.85 -10.02 -3.44
C VAL A 33 5.88 -9.00 -2.31
N GLY A 34 5.40 -7.79 -2.55
CA GLY A 34 5.11 -6.81 -1.50
C GLY A 34 3.65 -6.89 -1.07
N TRP A 35 3.38 -6.63 0.20
CA TRP A 35 2.06 -6.60 0.81
C TRP A 35 1.82 -5.31 1.60
N ILE A 36 0.59 -4.81 1.51
CA ILE A 36 0.03 -3.81 2.42
C ILE A 36 -1.23 -4.44 3.02
N THR A 37 -1.24 -4.55 4.33
CA THR A 37 -2.34 -5.11 5.10
C THR A 37 -2.77 -4.14 6.20
N ARG A 38 -3.93 -4.41 6.80
CA ARG A 38 -4.29 -3.81 8.09
C ARG A 38 -3.48 -4.43 9.22
N GLY A 39 -3.45 -3.77 10.37
CA GLY A 39 -2.77 -4.28 11.54
C GLY A 39 -3.50 -5.46 12.20
N PRO A 40 -2.94 -5.98 13.31
CA PRO A 40 -3.44 -7.17 13.99
C PRO A 40 -4.91 -7.05 14.43
N GLY A 41 -5.37 -5.84 14.77
CA GLY A 41 -6.76 -5.56 15.15
C GLY A 41 -7.78 -5.89 14.06
N HIS A 42 -7.34 -6.02 12.81
CA HIS A 42 -8.18 -6.37 11.65
C HIS A 42 -7.73 -7.68 11.00
N ASN A 43 -7.08 -8.57 11.77
CA ASN A 43 -6.63 -9.89 11.32
C ASN A 43 -5.79 -9.82 10.02
N PHE A 44 -4.94 -8.80 9.91
CA PHE A 44 -4.09 -8.60 8.73
C PHE A 44 -4.86 -8.54 7.40
N LYS A 45 -6.07 -7.94 7.38
CA LYS A 45 -6.89 -7.77 6.18
C LYS A 45 -6.03 -7.26 5.00
N PRO A 46 -5.95 -7.99 3.88
CA PRO A 46 -5.14 -7.58 2.74
C PRO A 46 -5.79 -6.40 2.02
N LEU A 47 -4.98 -5.37 1.77
CA LEU A 47 -5.42 -4.17 1.04
C LEU A 47 -4.80 -4.14 -0.36
N LEU A 48 -3.52 -4.49 -0.46
CA LEU A 48 -2.79 -4.46 -1.72
C LEU A 48 -1.64 -5.46 -1.68
N ASN A 49 -1.35 -6.04 -2.83
CA ASN A 49 -0.16 -6.85 -3.05
C ASN A 49 0.34 -6.70 -4.48
N THR A 50 1.61 -7.02 -4.69
CA THR A 50 2.20 -7.08 -6.03
C THR A 50 2.21 -8.50 -6.57
N GLN A 51 2.43 -8.62 -7.88
CA GLN A 51 3.00 -9.85 -8.45
C GLN A 51 4.44 -10.06 -7.95
N PRO A 52 5.02 -11.27 -8.06
CA PRO A 52 6.39 -11.54 -7.65
C PRO A 52 7.36 -10.87 -8.62
N ILE A 53 7.77 -9.64 -8.31
CA ILE A 53 8.55 -8.76 -9.18
C ILE A 53 9.86 -8.29 -8.56
N TYR A 54 9.99 -8.36 -7.23
CA TYR A 54 11.15 -7.86 -6.49
C TYR A 54 12.22 -8.92 -6.34
N ASP A 55 13.49 -8.51 -6.31
CA ASP A 55 14.62 -9.43 -6.21
C ASP A 55 14.99 -9.74 -4.76
N THR A 56 14.60 -8.89 -3.80
CA THR A 56 14.80 -9.13 -2.35
C THR A 56 13.57 -8.79 -1.51
N LEU A 57 13.50 -9.33 -0.29
CA LEU A 57 12.45 -9.00 0.69
C LEU A 57 12.50 -7.51 1.07
N GLU A 58 13.69 -6.96 1.27
CA GLU A 58 13.90 -5.57 1.64
C GLU A 58 13.41 -4.62 0.54
N GLN A 59 13.70 -4.95 -0.73
CA GLN A 59 13.24 -4.18 -1.87
C GLN A 59 11.70 -4.17 -1.94
N ALA A 60 11.07 -5.33 -1.75
CA ALA A 60 9.61 -5.45 -1.72
C ALA A 60 8.99 -4.60 -0.59
N LYS A 61 9.55 -4.68 0.63
CA LYS A 61 9.07 -3.89 1.77
C LYS A 61 9.26 -2.40 1.54
N GLN A 62 10.42 -1.97 1.04
CA GLN A 62 10.69 -0.56 0.80
C GLN A 62 9.75 0.00 -0.28
N ALA A 63 9.54 -0.73 -1.38
CA ALA A 63 8.62 -0.32 -2.42
C ALA A 63 7.17 -0.15 -1.90
N MET A 64 6.72 -1.02 -0.99
CA MET A 64 5.40 -0.87 -0.36
C MET A 64 5.34 0.30 0.62
N LYS A 65 6.40 0.59 1.38
CA LYS A 65 6.48 1.80 2.23
C LYS A 65 6.38 3.07 1.40
N ASP A 66 7.16 3.16 0.33
CA ASP A 66 7.15 4.31 -0.58
C ASP A 66 5.78 4.48 -1.24
N LEU A 67 5.10 3.36 -1.53
CA LEU A 67 3.75 3.38 -2.07
C LEU A 67 2.72 3.92 -1.07
N VAL A 68 2.81 3.54 0.20
CA VAL A 68 1.95 4.08 1.27
C VAL A 68 2.13 5.61 1.36
N VAL A 69 3.37 6.11 1.33
CA VAL A 69 3.65 7.56 1.35
C VAL A 69 2.97 8.25 0.16
N LYS A 70 3.14 7.73 -1.05
CA LYS A 70 2.51 8.29 -2.27
C LYS A 70 0.98 8.29 -2.20
N ILE A 71 0.37 7.25 -1.62
CA ILE A 71 -1.08 7.17 -1.43
C ILE A 71 -1.55 8.27 -0.46
N ASN A 72 -0.82 8.49 0.63
CA ASN A 72 -1.15 9.52 1.61
C ASN A 72 -1.08 10.92 0.98
N GLU A 73 -0.01 11.21 0.25
CA GLU A 73 0.14 12.46 -0.49
C GLU A 73 -0.98 12.67 -1.52
N PHE A 74 -1.36 11.61 -2.25
CA PHE A 74 -2.45 11.66 -3.21
C PHE A 74 -3.78 12.02 -2.53
N VAL A 75 -4.14 11.33 -1.44
CA VAL A 75 -5.40 11.55 -0.72
C VAL A 75 -5.44 12.93 -0.07
N ASP A 76 -4.33 13.41 0.50
CA ASP A 76 -4.27 14.75 1.08
C ASP A 76 -4.41 15.84 0.03
N ASN A 77 -3.81 15.67 -1.15
CA ASN A 77 -4.03 16.58 -2.28
C ASN A 77 -5.49 16.58 -2.75
N GLU A 78 -6.17 15.43 -2.80
CA GLU A 78 -7.61 15.37 -3.09
C GLU A 78 -8.44 16.14 -2.05
N ARG A 79 -8.10 16.02 -0.76
CA ARG A 79 -8.77 16.75 0.34
C ARG A 79 -8.58 18.26 0.23
N VAL A 80 -7.40 18.73 -0.19
CA VAL A 80 -7.14 20.16 -0.40
C VAL A 80 -7.91 20.69 -1.61
N ASN A 81 -7.90 19.95 -2.73
CA ASN A 81 -8.56 20.36 -3.96
C ASN A 81 -10.10 20.37 -3.86
N SER A 82 -10.67 19.42 -3.12
CA SER A 82 -12.12 19.41 -2.82
C SER A 82 -12.54 20.62 -1.96
N LYS A 83 -11.71 21.06 -1.01
CA LYS A 83 -11.99 22.27 -0.21
C LYS A 83 -11.91 23.57 -1.03
N LYS A 84 -11.12 23.61 -2.10
CA LYS A 84 -10.99 24.79 -2.98
C LYS A 84 -12.14 24.93 -3.98
N SER A 85 -12.80 23.83 -4.37
CA SER A 85 -13.92 23.86 -5.34
C SER A 85 -15.28 24.20 -4.71
N SER A 86 -15.36 24.31 -3.38
CA SER A 86 -16.58 24.64 -2.64
C SER A 86 -16.65 26.10 -2.17
N LYS A 87 -15.84 26.99 -2.74
CA LYS A 87 -15.86 28.44 -2.56
C LYS A 87 -16.09 29.10 -3.90
#